data_AF-A0A495TPE1-F1
#
_entry.id   AF-A0A495TPE1-F1
#
_cell.length_a   1.000
_cell.length_b   1.000
_cell.length_c   1.000
_cell.angle_alpha   90.00
_cell.angle_beta   90.00
_cell.angle_gamma   90.00
#
_symmetry.space_group_name_H-M   'P 1'
#
loop_
_entity.id
_entity.type
_entity.pdbx_description
1 polymer ?
#
loop_
_entity_poly.entity_id
_entity_poly.type
_entity_poly.pdbx_seq_one_letter_code
_entity_poly.pdbx_strand_id
1 'polypeptide(L)'
;MSAIGVYSVPALLFLLVEMTGAKVKRQNTADAAAHSAAVLQARDYNFSAYTNRAMIANQVTAAQVVALKSWIDELDATYSQSNLDTTVTTLADHPAQWTTPKQIGKADIAPVRPALDALLPTVARDIGQLNRALSVAQANYHTAVFTAVPDTADAIAQLNPPDTHVTAGYFISDRNAAQLAAWSSYTATVTPAGTLGQDDFASLDSVRNGRRHRCIDRQFQLRQRVDQQRHELPNHRLLPLTRRRFDCGEQCNQFIAIEQTRRTGDSMRGARHGVP
;
A
#
# COMPACT_ATOMS: atom_id res chain seq x y z
N MET A 1 -68.03 -36.42 4.37
CA MET A 1 -66.71 -36.17 5.01
C MET A 1 -65.90 -37.45 4.86
N SER A 2 -64.74 -37.58 4.23
CA SER A 2 -63.85 -36.63 3.55
C SER A 2 -62.82 -37.44 2.72
N ALA A 3 -63.18 -37.98 1.55
CA ALA A 3 -62.15 -38.54 0.64
C ALA A 3 -61.31 -37.41 0.02
N ILE A 4 -61.93 -36.25 -0.22
CA ILE A 4 -61.27 -35.03 -0.72
C ILE A 4 -60.22 -34.50 0.27
N GLY A 5 -60.42 -34.69 1.58
CA GLY A 5 -59.49 -34.23 2.62
C GLY A 5 -58.25 -35.11 2.82
N VAL A 6 -58.27 -36.38 2.39
CA VAL A 6 -57.16 -37.32 2.57
C VAL A 6 -56.11 -37.17 1.47
N TYR A 7 -56.50 -36.81 0.25
CA TYR A 7 -55.56 -36.56 -0.86
C TYR A 7 -55.03 -35.12 -0.90
N SER A 8 -55.74 -34.16 -0.30
CA SER A 8 -55.33 -32.75 -0.30
C SER A 8 -54.07 -32.50 0.53
N VAL A 9 -53.88 -33.20 1.65
CA VAL A 9 -52.70 -33.06 2.51
C VAL A 9 -51.41 -33.56 1.83
N PRO A 10 -51.34 -34.79 1.28
CA PRO A 10 -50.16 -35.24 0.55
C PRO A 10 -49.88 -34.43 -0.74
N ALA A 11 -50.91 -33.96 -1.44
CA ALA A 11 -50.73 -33.06 -2.59
C ALA A 11 -50.12 -31.71 -2.18
N LEU A 12 -50.56 -31.13 -1.06
CA LEU A 12 -49.98 -29.91 -0.50
C LEU A 12 -48.52 -30.12 -0.06
N LEU A 13 -48.22 -31.24 0.59
CA LEU A 13 -46.86 -31.62 0.99
C LEU A 13 -45.92 -31.74 -0.23
N PHE A 14 -46.40 -32.32 -1.34
CA PHE A 14 -45.63 -32.43 -2.57
C PHE A 14 -45.27 -31.05 -3.14
N LEU A 15 -46.25 -30.15 -3.27
CA LEU A 15 -46.02 -28.76 -3.71
C LEU A 15 -45.06 -28.01 -2.78
N LEU A 16 -45.16 -28.21 -1.47
CA LEU A 16 -44.25 -27.62 -0.49
C LEU A 16 -42.81 -28.13 -0.67
N VAL A 17 -42.62 -29.42 -0.92
CA VAL A 17 -41.30 -30.00 -1.19
C VAL A 17 -40.70 -29.45 -2.48
N GLU A 18 -41.48 -29.33 -3.55
CA GLU A 18 -41.02 -28.73 -4.81
C GLU A 18 -40.60 -27.27 -4.63
N MET A 19 -41.44 -26.46 -3.96
CA MET A 19 -41.13 -25.06 -3.67
C MET A 19 -39.88 -24.91 -2.79
N THR A 20 -39.74 -25.76 -1.77
CA THR A 20 -38.59 -25.73 -0.86
C THR A 20 -37.31 -26.17 -1.59
N GLY A 21 -37.38 -27.21 -2.41
CA GLY A 21 -36.25 -27.66 -3.23
C GLY A 21 -35.77 -26.59 -4.20
N ALA A 22 -36.70 -25.90 -4.89
CA ALA A 22 -36.37 -24.78 -5.76
C ALA A 22 -35.70 -23.62 -5.00
N LYS A 23 -36.18 -23.31 -3.78
CA LYS A 23 -35.59 -22.28 -2.92
C LYS A 23 -34.16 -22.62 -2.49
N VAL A 24 -33.94 -23.85 -1.99
CA VAL A 24 -32.61 -24.32 -1.55
C VAL A 24 -31.63 -24.30 -2.72
N LYS A 25 -32.05 -24.72 -3.92
CA LYS A 25 -31.21 -24.70 -5.12
C LYS A 25 -30.74 -23.27 -5.47
N ARG A 26 -31.64 -22.28 -5.43
CA ARG A 26 -31.28 -20.88 -5.69
C ARG A 26 -30.37 -20.31 -4.61
N GLN A 27 -30.58 -20.68 -3.35
CA GLN A 27 -29.71 -20.27 -2.25
C GLN A 27 -28.28 -20.81 -2.43
N ASN A 28 -28.14 -22.09 -2.74
CA ASN A 28 -26.83 -22.70 -3.02
C ASN A 28 -26.14 -22.05 -4.23
N THR A 29 -26.92 -21.71 -5.26
CA THR A 29 -26.41 -20.99 -6.44
C THR A 29 -25.91 -19.60 -6.08
N ALA A 30 -26.69 -18.85 -5.32
CA ALA A 30 -26.33 -17.52 -4.84
C ALA A 30 -25.08 -17.56 -3.95
N ASP A 31 -24.99 -18.55 -3.05
CA ASP A 31 -23.82 -18.74 -2.18
C ASP A 31 -22.56 -19.10 -2.98
N ALA A 32 -22.67 -20.00 -3.96
CA ALA A 32 -21.55 -20.35 -4.84
C ALA A 32 -21.04 -19.14 -5.66
N ALA A 33 -21.95 -18.34 -6.21
CA ALA A 33 -21.61 -17.12 -6.95
C ALA A 33 -20.96 -16.07 -6.03
N ALA A 34 -21.56 -15.82 -4.85
CA ALA A 34 -21.03 -14.89 -3.86
C ALA A 34 -19.65 -15.34 -3.33
N HIS A 35 -19.47 -16.63 -3.06
CA HIS A 35 -18.19 -17.20 -2.64
C HIS A 35 -17.11 -16.99 -3.71
N SER A 36 -17.43 -17.24 -4.98
CA SER A 36 -16.49 -17.08 -6.09
C SER A 36 -16.08 -15.62 -6.28
N ALA A 37 -17.03 -14.69 -6.18
CA ALA A 37 -16.76 -13.25 -6.17
C ALA A 37 -15.83 -12.85 -5.00
N ALA A 38 -16.12 -13.35 -3.79
CA ALA A 38 -15.31 -13.08 -2.61
C ALA A 38 -13.87 -13.62 -2.74
N VAL A 39 -13.68 -14.79 -3.37
CA VAL A 39 -12.35 -15.36 -3.64
C VAL A 39 -11.54 -14.47 -4.58
N LEU A 40 -12.15 -13.93 -5.65
CA LEU A 40 -11.46 -12.99 -6.55
C LEU A 40 -11.05 -11.71 -5.83
N GLN A 41 -11.95 -11.14 -5.03
CA GLN A 41 -11.64 -9.95 -4.24
C GLN A 41 -10.53 -10.21 -3.20
N ALA A 42 -10.52 -11.40 -2.58
CA ALA A 42 -9.45 -11.79 -1.67
C ALA A 42 -8.09 -11.90 -2.39
N ARG A 43 -8.05 -12.38 -3.64
CA ARG A 43 -6.82 -12.42 -4.46
C ARG A 43 -6.29 -11.02 -4.76
N ASP A 44 -7.17 -10.06 -5.04
CA ASP A 44 -6.80 -8.65 -5.21
C ASP A 44 -6.16 -8.04 -3.96
N TYR A 45 -6.78 -8.25 -2.80
CA TYR A 45 -6.18 -7.78 -1.54
C TYR A 45 -4.86 -8.47 -1.21
N ASN A 46 -4.71 -9.77 -1.51
CA ASN A 46 -3.44 -10.48 -1.33
C ASN A 46 -2.36 -9.96 -2.29
N PHE A 47 -2.69 -9.73 -3.56
CA PHE A 47 -1.76 -9.14 -4.52
C PHE A 47 -1.29 -7.76 -4.07
N SER A 48 -2.22 -6.91 -3.63
CA SER A 48 -1.93 -5.59 -3.06
C SER A 48 -1.01 -5.69 -1.83
N ALA A 49 -1.26 -6.65 -0.93
CA ALA A 49 -0.43 -6.86 0.26
C ALA A 49 1.01 -7.31 -0.10
N TYR A 50 1.18 -8.23 -1.04
CA TYR A 50 2.51 -8.70 -1.46
C TYR A 50 3.31 -7.60 -2.16
N THR A 51 2.67 -6.87 -3.06
CA THR A 51 3.31 -5.73 -3.76
C THR A 51 3.65 -4.60 -2.80
N ASN A 52 2.83 -4.33 -1.77
CA ASN A 52 3.17 -3.39 -0.69
C ASN A 52 4.43 -3.81 0.07
N ARG A 53 4.57 -5.09 0.41
CA ARG A 53 5.78 -5.61 1.06
C ARG A 53 7.01 -5.48 0.18
N ALA A 54 6.87 -5.72 -1.13
CA ALA A 54 7.94 -5.52 -2.10
C ALA A 54 8.36 -4.04 -2.21
N MET A 55 7.40 -3.11 -2.26
CA MET A 55 7.69 -1.67 -2.29
C MET A 55 8.42 -1.21 -1.03
N ILE A 56 8.03 -1.70 0.15
CA ILE A 56 8.73 -1.41 1.41
C ILE A 56 10.15 -1.97 1.38
N ALA A 57 10.35 -3.20 0.90
CA ALA A 57 11.68 -3.80 0.78
C ALA A 57 12.58 -2.94 -0.11
N ASN A 58 12.08 -2.47 -1.26
CA ASN A 58 12.81 -1.56 -2.14
C ASN A 58 13.19 -0.26 -1.41
N GLN A 59 12.29 0.32 -0.60
CA GLN A 59 12.59 1.51 0.19
C GLN A 59 13.65 1.25 1.27
N VAL A 60 13.62 0.08 1.92
CA VAL A 60 14.64 -0.32 2.90
C VAL A 60 16.00 -0.46 2.22
N THR A 61 16.07 -1.05 1.03
CA THR A 61 17.31 -1.12 0.24
C THR A 61 17.86 0.28 -0.08
N ALA A 62 17.01 1.21 -0.54
CA ALA A 62 17.44 2.59 -0.78
C ALA A 62 18.01 3.24 0.50
N ALA A 63 17.34 3.06 1.64
CA ALA A 63 17.79 3.60 2.92
C ALA A 63 19.14 3.01 3.36
N GLN A 64 19.38 1.71 3.13
CA GLN A 64 20.65 1.06 3.45
C GLN A 64 21.82 1.63 2.64
N VAL A 65 21.63 1.87 1.34
CA VAL A 65 22.69 2.45 0.49
C VAL A 65 22.98 3.91 0.88
N VAL A 66 21.94 4.70 1.21
CA VAL A 66 22.13 6.07 1.72
C VAL A 66 22.83 6.08 3.07
N ALA A 67 22.48 5.16 3.97
CA ALA A 67 23.15 5.03 5.27
C ALA A 67 24.64 4.70 5.10
N LEU A 68 24.97 3.77 4.19
CA LEU A 68 26.36 3.45 3.86
C LEU A 68 27.11 4.68 3.33
N LYS A 69 26.50 5.44 2.41
CA LYS A 69 27.09 6.69 1.90
C LYS A 69 27.35 7.70 3.02
N SER A 70 26.37 7.91 3.90
CA SER A 70 26.51 8.82 5.03
C SER A 70 27.66 8.41 5.94
N TRP A 71 27.85 7.11 6.17
CA TRP A 71 28.96 6.62 6.97
C TRP A 71 30.31 6.87 6.28
N ILE A 72 30.40 6.62 4.97
CA ILE A 72 31.62 6.92 4.20
C ILE A 72 31.93 8.42 4.14
N ASP A 73 30.92 9.28 3.99
CA ASP A 73 31.08 10.74 4.03
C ASP A 73 31.60 11.21 5.41
N GLU A 74 31.12 10.61 6.50
CA GLU A 74 31.60 10.89 7.87
C GLU A 74 33.04 10.41 8.08
N LEU A 75 33.40 9.21 7.58
CA LEU A 75 34.78 8.72 7.60
C LEU A 75 35.71 9.63 6.80
N ASP A 76 35.24 10.11 5.65
CA ASP A 76 35.99 11.07 4.83
C ASP A 76 36.25 12.38 5.55
N ALA A 77 35.24 12.91 6.24
CA ALA A 77 35.39 14.10 7.07
C ALA A 77 36.38 13.86 8.23
N THR A 78 36.29 12.70 8.89
CA THR A 78 37.14 12.32 10.04
C THR A 78 38.61 12.21 9.65
N TYR A 79 38.92 11.59 8.51
CA TYR A 79 40.30 11.40 8.05
C TYR A 79 40.85 12.58 7.25
N SER A 80 40.01 13.55 6.89
CA SER A 80 40.47 14.79 6.27
C SER A 80 41.27 15.65 7.25
N GLN A 81 42.14 16.50 6.70
CA GLN A 81 42.89 17.44 7.52
C GLN A 81 41.97 18.54 8.08
N SER A 82 42.23 18.89 9.32
CA SER A 82 41.51 19.84 10.16
C SER A 82 42.51 20.70 10.92
N ASN A 83 42.03 21.80 11.51
CA ASN A 83 42.84 22.64 12.40
C ASN A 83 43.42 21.88 13.61
N LEU A 84 42.73 20.83 14.09
CA LEU A 84 43.23 19.97 15.15
C LEU A 84 44.50 19.20 14.73
N ASP A 85 44.63 18.86 13.45
CA ASP A 85 45.83 18.18 12.94
C ASP A 85 47.06 19.09 13.04
N THR A 86 46.93 20.37 12.73
CA THR A 86 48.02 21.35 12.88
C THR A 86 48.44 21.49 14.34
N THR A 87 47.48 21.55 15.25
CA THR A 87 47.73 21.62 16.70
C THR A 87 48.44 20.36 17.21
N VAL A 88 47.94 19.17 16.88
CA VAL A 88 48.56 17.90 17.30
C VAL A 88 49.96 17.75 16.71
N THR A 89 50.16 18.13 15.45
CA THR A 89 51.48 18.05 14.81
C THR A 89 52.52 18.96 15.48
N THR A 90 52.08 20.10 16.05
CA THR A 90 52.97 21.09 16.66
C THR A 90 53.24 20.80 18.15
N LEU A 91 52.24 20.29 18.88
CA LEU A 91 52.30 20.17 20.34
C LEU A 91 52.49 18.75 20.89
N ALA A 92 52.20 17.70 20.12
CA ALA A 92 52.30 16.33 20.62
C ALA A 92 53.73 15.80 20.59
N ASP A 93 54.12 15.00 21.59
CA ASP A 93 55.43 14.34 21.64
C ASP A 93 55.62 13.29 20.52
N HIS A 94 54.51 12.70 20.02
CA HIS A 94 54.50 11.66 19.00
C HIS A 94 53.43 11.92 17.93
N PRO A 95 53.55 12.99 17.12
CA PRO A 95 52.50 13.41 16.18
C PRO A 95 52.23 12.37 15.10
N ALA A 96 53.23 11.54 14.76
CA ALA A 96 53.09 10.45 13.81
C ALA A 96 52.02 9.41 14.21
N GLN A 97 51.78 9.19 15.51
CA GLN A 97 50.73 8.28 15.99
C GLN A 97 49.31 8.79 15.69
N TRP A 98 49.15 10.10 15.48
CA TRP A 98 47.90 10.72 15.07
C TRP A 98 47.77 10.81 13.55
N THR A 99 48.83 11.27 12.86
CA THR A 99 48.76 11.55 11.42
C THR A 99 48.78 10.28 10.57
N THR A 100 49.55 9.26 10.97
CA THR A 100 49.74 8.04 10.15
C THR A 100 48.45 7.24 9.99
N PRO A 101 47.67 6.94 11.06
CA PRO A 101 46.39 6.25 10.89
C PRO A 101 45.38 7.05 10.07
N LYS A 102 45.37 8.39 10.18
CA LYS A 102 44.50 9.24 9.36
C LYS A 102 44.85 9.20 7.88
N GLN A 103 46.13 9.21 7.53
CA GLN A 103 46.57 9.13 6.13
C GLN A 103 46.23 7.77 5.52
N ILE A 104 46.47 6.68 6.25
CA ILE A 104 46.09 5.33 5.82
C ILE A 104 44.57 5.24 5.64
N GLY A 105 43.81 5.66 6.66
CA GLY A 105 42.35 5.66 6.60
C GLY A 105 41.81 6.48 5.42
N LYS A 106 42.38 7.66 5.14
CA LYS A 106 42.01 8.48 3.98
C LYS A 106 42.30 7.79 2.65
N ALA A 107 43.45 7.12 2.52
CA ALA A 107 43.81 6.39 1.32
C ALA A 107 42.88 5.18 1.09
N ASP A 108 42.52 4.46 2.16
CA ASP A 108 41.67 3.27 2.08
C ASP A 108 40.23 3.59 1.65
N ILE A 109 39.67 4.72 2.10
CA ILE A 109 38.29 5.13 1.75
C ILE A 109 38.19 5.92 0.45
N ALA A 110 39.31 6.47 -0.06
CA ALA A 110 39.35 7.29 -1.26
C ALA A 110 38.63 6.67 -2.49
N PRO A 111 38.73 5.35 -2.78
CA PRO A 111 38.01 4.76 -3.89
C PRO A 111 36.52 4.49 -3.60
N VAL A 112 36.12 4.37 -2.33
CA VAL A 112 34.77 3.95 -1.94
C VAL A 112 33.75 5.06 -2.16
N ARG A 113 34.11 6.29 -1.79
CA ARG A 113 33.23 7.46 -1.92
C ARG A 113 32.78 7.74 -3.37
N PRO A 114 33.68 7.88 -4.36
CA PRO A 114 33.27 8.12 -5.75
C PRO A 114 32.51 6.93 -6.34
N ALA A 115 32.81 5.70 -5.91
CA ALA A 115 32.03 4.52 -6.32
C ALA A 115 30.58 4.59 -5.82
N LEU A 116 30.35 4.99 -4.57
CA LEU A 116 28.99 5.21 -4.03
C LEU A 116 28.30 6.40 -4.71
N ASP A 117 28.99 7.50 -4.94
CA ASP A 117 28.43 8.68 -5.64
C ASP A 117 27.99 8.33 -7.07
N ALA A 118 28.71 7.44 -7.77
CA ALA A 118 28.34 6.97 -9.09
C ALA A 118 27.18 5.95 -9.07
N LEU A 119 27.11 5.11 -8.03
CA LEU A 119 26.10 4.04 -7.93
C LEU A 119 24.72 4.55 -7.48
N LEU A 120 24.71 5.49 -6.52
CA LEU A 120 23.49 5.94 -5.85
C LEU A 120 22.38 6.47 -6.79
N PRO A 121 22.67 7.33 -7.79
CA PRO A 121 21.64 7.83 -8.69
C PRO A 121 20.95 6.70 -9.48
N THR A 122 21.73 5.71 -9.91
CA THR A 122 21.22 4.54 -10.64
C THR A 122 20.32 3.70 -9.74
N VAL A 123 20.78 3.36 -8.54
CA VAL A 123 20.00 2.56 -7.58
C VAL A 123 18.70 3.27 -7.18
N ALA A 124 18.76 4.58 -6.92
CA ALA A 124 17.59 5.38 -6.56
C ALA A 124 16.54 5.40 -7.69
N ARG A 125 17.00 5.58 -8.93
CA ARG A 125 16.15 5.56 -10.12
C ARG A 125 15.50 4.20 -10.34
N ASP A 126 16.28 3.13 -10.26
CA ASP A 126 15.80 1.77 -10.53
C ASP A 126 14.75 1.34 -9.47
N ILE A 127 15.01 1.64 -8.19
CA ILE A 127 14.04 1.42 -7.11
C ILE A 127 12.77 2.23 -7.33
N GLY A 128 12.89 3.50 -7.74
CA GLY A 128 11.75 4.36 -8.08
C GLY A 128 10.90 3.78 -9.21
N GLN A 129 11.55 3.33 -10.29
CA GLN A 129 10.89 2.69 -11.42
C GLN A 129 10.16 1.41 -11.03
N LEU A 130 10.80 0.53 -10.25
CA LEU A 130 10.19 -0.70 -9.76
C LEU A 130 8.95 -0.41 -8.90
N ASN A 131 9.04 0.56 -7.99
CA ASN A 131 7.92 0.96 -7.15
C ASN A 131 6.76 1.53 -7.95
N ARG A 132 7.03 2.36 -8.98
CA ARG A 132 5.98 2.86 -9.88
C ARG A 132 5.34 1.73 -10.68
N ALA A 133 6.14 0.80 -11.21
CA ALA A 133 5.63 -0.35 -11.95
C ALA A 133 4.73 -1.23 -11.07
N LEU A 134 5.13 -1.50 -9.83
CA LEU A 134 4.30 -2.24 -8.86
C LEU A 134 2.99 -1.49 -8.54
N SER A 135 3.03 -0.18 -8.36
CA SER A 135 1.83 0.63 -8.12
C SER A 135 0.87 0.63 -9.32
N VAL A 136 1.40 0.71 -10.55
CA VAL A 136 0.59 0.57 -11.77
C VAL A 136 0.00 -0.83 -11.88
N ALA A 137 0.79 -1.87 -11.56
CA ALA A 137 0.31 -3.25 -11.56
C ALA A 137 -0.84 -3.46 -10.56
N GLN A 138 -0.76 -2.87 -9.35
CA GLN A 138 -1.85 -2.90 -8.37
C GLN A 138 -3.13 -2.24 -8.93
N ALA A 139 -3.01 -1.05 -9.52
CA ALA A 139 -4.17 -0.34 -10.08
C ALA A 139 -4.82 -1.14 -11.22
N ASN A 140 -4.01 -1.71 -12.11
CA ASN A 140 -4.49 -2.53 -13.22
C ASN A 140 -5.13 -3.83 -12.73
N TYR A 141 -4.52 -4.52 -11.75
CA TYR A 141 -5.06 -5.76 -11.18
C TYR A 141 -6.39 -5.50 -10.46
N HIS A 142 -6.47 -4.45 -9.65
CA HIS A 142 -7.69 -4.05 -8.97
C HIS A 142 -8.81 -3.75 -9.96
N THR A 143 -8.51 -2.97 -11.02
CA THR A 143 -9.48 -2.65 -12.07
C THR A 143 -9.94 -3.92 -12.80
N ALA A 144 -9.01 -4.80 -13.16
CA ALA A 144 -9.32 -6.06 -13.83
C ALA A 144 -10.21 -6.96 -12.97
N VAL A 145 -9.91 -7.10 -11.67
CA VAL A 145 -10.74 -7.88 -10.73
C VAL A 145 -12.10 -7.23 -10.56
N PHE A 146 -12.18 -5.91 -10.42
CA PHE A 146 -13.45 -5.18 -10.33
C PHE A 146 -14.36 -5.46 -11.54
N THR A 147 -13.78 -5.53 -12.75
CA THR A 147 -14.53 -5.86 -13.96
C THR A 147 -14.85 -7.35 -14.11
N ALA A 148 -13.99 -8.26 -13.64
CA ALA A 148 -14.17 -9.70 -13.86
C ALA A 148 -15.09 -10.38 -12.82
N VAL A 149 -15.25 -9.77 -11.63
CA VAL A 149 -16.09 -10.33 -10.56
C VAL A 149 -17.55 -10.54 -10.97
N PRO A 150 -18.24 -9.57 -11.61
CA PRO A 150 -19.63 -9.78 -12.07
C PRO A 150 -19.75 -10.92 -13.08
N ASP A 151 -18.88 -10.96 -14.09
CA ASP A 151 -18.90 -11.99 -15.14
C ASP A 151 -18.63 -13.38 -14.57
N THR A 152 -17.69 -13.48 -13.62
CA THR A 152 -17.40 -14.74 -12.94
C THR A 152 -18.58 -15.17 -12.07
N ALA A 153 -19.18 -14.25 -11.31
CA ALA A 153 -20.34 -14.55 -10.48
C ALA A 153 -21.53 -15.02 -11.33
N ASP A 154 -21.77 -14.39 -12.49
CA ASP A 154 -22.82 -14.78 -13.42
C ASP A 154 -22.54 -16.14 -14.07
N ALA A 155 -21.30 -16.40 -14.49
CA ALA A 155 -20.90 -17.71 -15.00
C ALA A 155 -21.12 -18.82 -13.97
N ILE A 156 -20.75 -18.60 -12.70
CA ILE A 156 -20.99 -19.56 -11.61
C ILE A 156 -22.48 -19.73 -11.30
N ALA A 157 -23.27 -18.66 -11.43
CA ALA A 157 -24.71 -18.73 -11.31
C ALA A 157 -25.32 -19.59 -12.42
N GLN A 158 -24.91 -19.40 -13.67
CA GLN A 158 -25.42 -20.19 -14.82
C GLN A 158 -24.99 -21.66 -14.79
N LEU A 159 -23.86 -21.99 -14.13
CA LEU A 159 -23.50 -23.40 -13.85
C LEU A 159 -24.49 -24.10 -12.91
N ASN A 160 -25.30 -23.33 -12.17
CA ASN A 160 -26.39 -23.83 -11.37
C ASN A 160 -27.73 -23.19 -11.83
N PRO A 161 -28.58 -24.01 -12.45
CA PRO A 161 -29.44 -23.70 -13.61
C PRO A 161 -29.01 -22.59 -14.59
N PRO A 162 -29.03 -22.84 -15.91
CA PRO A 162 -28.57 -21.90 -16.94
C PRO A 162 -29.45 -20.65 -17.10
N ASP A 163 -30.65 -20.64 -16.54
CA ASP A 163 -31.57 -19.49 -16.50
C ASP A 163 -31.33 -18.56 -15.30
N THR A 164 -30.35 -18.88 -14.44
CA THR A 164 -30.03 -18.06 -13.27
C THR A 164 -28.97 -17.02 -13.61
N HIS A 165 -29.32 -15.76 -13.35
CA HIS A 165 -28.42 -14.62 -13.55
C HIS A 165 -28.20 -13.84 -12.26
N VAL A 166 -27.01 -13.28 -12.11
CA VAL A 166 -26.71 -12.27 -11.09
C VAL A 166 -27.29 -10.93 -11.53
N THR A 167 -27.72 -10.10 -10.58
CA THR A 167 -28.25 -8.76 -10.90
C THR A 167 -27.21 -7.94 -11.68
N ALA A 168 -27.55 -7.60 -12.93
CA ALA A 168 -26.71 -6.76 -13.79
C ALA A 168 -26.47 -5.38 -13.14
N GLY A 169 -25.24 -4.87 -13.23
CA GLY A 169 -24.88 -3.59 -12.65
C GLY A 169 -24.82 -3.59 -11.12
N TYR A 170 -24.12 -4.57 -10.53
CA TYR A 170 -24.00 -4.76 -9.08
C TYR A 170 -23.66 -3.48 -8.30
N PHE A 171 -22.89 -2.54 -8.86
CA PHE A 171 -22.68 -1.21 -8.26
C PHE A 171 -23.38 -0.07 -9.01
N ILE A 172 -23.69 -0.24 -10.29
CA ILE A 172 -24.14 0.84 -11.19
C ILE A 172 -25.66 0.82 -11.50
N SER A 173 -26.40 -0.16 -10.98
CA SER A 173 -27.86 -0.19 -11.07
C SER A 173 -28.48 0.89 -10.19
N ASP A 174 -29.67 1.37 -10.56
CA ASP A 174 -30.43 2.38 -9.78
C ASP A 174 -30.65 1.94 -8.33
N ARG A 175 -30.81 0.63 -8.11
CA ARG A 175 -30.98 0.03 -6.77
C ARG A 175 -29.74 0.16 -5.89
N ASN A 176 -28.55 0.17 -6.51
CA ASN A 176 -27.26 0.13 -5.81
C ASN A 176 -26.48 1.45 -5.97
N ALA A 177 -27.04 2.44 -6.67
CA ALA A 177 -26.44 3.75 -6.89
C ALA A 177 -26.09 4.46 -5.56
N ALA A 178 -26.92 4.29 -4.53
CA ALA A 178 -26.63 4.82 -3.18
C ALA A 178 -25.41 4.14 -2.55
N GLN A 179 -25.25 2.82 -2.69
CA GLN A 179 -24.05 2.12 -2.23
C GLN A 179 -22.81 2.51 -3.02
N LEU A 180 -22.91 2.70 -4.34
CA LEU A 180 -21.78 3.15 -5.15
C LEU A 180 -21.39 4.60 -4.82
N ALA A 181 -22.35 5.49 -4.58
CA ALA A 181 -22.08 6.85 -4.12
C ALA A 181 -21.40 6.84 -2.73
N ALA A 182 -21.88 6.00 -1.81
CA ALA A 182 -21.25 5.83 -0.50
C ALA A 182 -19.83 5.28 -0.62
N TRP A 183 -19.62 4.23 -1.43
CA TRP A 183 -18.31 3.63 -1.67
C TRP A 183 -17.34 4.63 -2.31
N SER A 184 -17.74 5.29 -3.40
CA SER A 184 -16.91 6.28 -4.10
C SER A 184 -16.60 7.52 -3.26
N SER A 185 -17.48 7.90 -2.32
CA SER A 185 -17.19 8.96 -1.37
C SER A 185 -16.13 8.56 -0.32
N TYR A 186 -15.99 7.26 -0.07
CA TYR A 186 -15.07 6.71 0.92
C TYR A 186 -13.73 6.26 0.31
N THR A 187 -13.71 5.85 -0.97
CA THR A 187 -12.51 5.40 -1.65
C THR A 187 -11.75 6.57 -2.28
N ALA A 188 -10.42 6.52 -2.16
CA ALA A 188 -9.52 7.46 -2.80
C ALA A 188 -8.41 6.69 -3.50
N THR A 189 -8.20 6.96 -4.79
CA THR A 189 -7.01 6.47 -5.50
C THR A 189 -5.88 7.46 -5.28
N VAL A 190 -4.83 7.03 -4.60
CA VAL A 190 -3.62 7.85 -4.44
C VAL A 190 -2.73 7.62 -5.65
N THR A 191 -2.64 8.61 -6.52
CA THR A 191 -1.65 8.60 -7.59
C THR A 191 -0.29 8.97 -7.00
N PRO A 192 0.77 8.17 -7.20
CA PRO A 192 2.11 8.54 -6.77
C PRO A 192 2.50 9.87 -7.45
N ALA A 193 2.83 10.90 -6.65
CA ALA A 193 3.04 12.27 -7.14
C ALA A 193 4.53 12.59 -7.23
N GLY A 194 5.04 12.90 -8.41
CA GLY A 194 6.45 13.22 -8.63
C GLY A 194 6.91 12.70 -9.99
N THR A 195 8.11 13.10 -10.39
CA THR A 195 8.72 12.70 -11.66
C THR A 195 9.92 11.79 -11.42
N LEU A 196 9.95 10.62 -12.07
CA LEU A 196 11.09 9.69 -12.06
C LEU A 196 12.38 10.44 -12.39
N GLY A 197 13.42 10.25 -11.58
CA GLY A 197 14.73 10.91 -11.72
C GLY A 197 14.82 12.30 -11.09
N GLN A 198 13.71 12.98 -10.76
CA GLN A 198 13.71 14.27 -10.05
C GLN A 198 13.35 14.10 -8.57
N ASP A 199 12.38 13.23 -8.28
CA ASP A 199 11.73 13.08 -6.97
C ASP A 199 12.04 11.73 -6.28
N ASP A 200 13.10 11.05 -6.72
CA ASP A 200 13.48 9.74 -6.17
C ASP A 200 13.99 9.86 -4.72
N PHE A 201 13.66 8.87 -3.85
CA PHE A 201 14.31 8.78 -2.56
C PHE A 201 15.82 8.67 -2.82
N ALA A 202 16.59 9.55 -2.18
CA ALA A 202 18.04 9.67 -2.34
C ALA A 202 18.57 10.43 -3.57
N SER A 203 17.76 11.22 -4.29
CA SER A 203 18.34 12.13 -5.30
C SER A 203 19.30 13.16 -4.64
N LEU A 204 20.60 12.99 -4.89
CA LEU A 204 21.68 13.79 -4.29
C LEU A 204 21.77 15.22 -4.86
N ASP A 205 21.13 15.48 -6.00
CA ASP A 205 21.10 16.80 -6.65
C ASP A 205 20.46 17.88 -5.77
N SER A 206 19.65 17.48 -4.79
CA SER A 206 19.02 18.36 -3.82
C SER A 206 19.98 18.95 -2.77
N VAL A 207 21.19 18.39 -2.61
CA VAL A 207 22.19 18.89 -1.63
C VAL A 207 23.06 20.00 -2.23
N ARG A 208 23.16 20.12 -3.55
CA ARG A 208 24.04 21.09 -4.22
C ARG A 208 23.59 22.55 -4.08
N ASN A 209 22.36 22.81 -3.62
CA ASN A 209 21.74 24.14 -3.69
C ASN A 209 21.05 24.61 -2.40
N GLY A 210 21.39 24.04 -1.23
CA GLY A 210 20.93 24.53 0.09
C GLY A 210 19.42 24.43 0.38
N ARG A 211 18.61 23.93 -0.57
CA ARG A 211 17.18 23.67 -0.37
C ARG A 211 16.98 22.25 0.15
N ARG A 212 17.04 22.09 1.48
CA ARG A 212 16.66 20.84 2.17
C ARG A 212 15.29 20.39 1.67
N HIS A 213 15.23 19.26 0.96
CA HIS A 213 13.96 18.70 0.53
C HIS A 213 13.19 18.20 1.76
N ARG A 214 12.03 18.83 1.99
CA ARG A 214 11.14 18.72 3.16
C ARG A 214 10.45 17.36 3.31
N CYS A 215 11.02 16.29 2.74
CA CYS A 215 10.40 14.95 2.72
C CYS A 215 10.75 14.13 3.97
N ILE A 216 12.03 14.07 4.37
CA ILE A 216 12.44 13.28 5.55
C ILE A 216 11.90 13.89 6.86
N ASP A 217 12.04 15.20 7.07
CA ASP A 217 11.50 15.89 8.26
C ASP A 217 9.98 15.78 8.39
N ARG A 218 9.25 15.75 7.26
CA ARG A 218 7.79 15.60 7.28
C ARG A 218 7.32 14.17 7.50
N GLN A 219 8.10 13.15 7.12
CA GLN A 219 7.75 11.76 7.42
C GLN A 219 7.77 11.47 8.92
N PHE A 220 8.74 12.01 9.65
CA PHE A 220 8.81 11.86 11.11
C PHE A 220 7.62 12.57 11.80
N GLN A 221 7.26 13.77 11.34
CA GLN A 221 6.07 14.48 11.84
C GLN A 221 4.73 13.81 11.49
N LEU A 222 4.63 13.12 10.34
CA LEU A 222 3.42 12.39 9.96
C LEU A 222 3.21 11.14 10.83
N ARG A 223 4.29 10.41 11.15
CA ARG A 223 4.24 9.26 12.06
C ARG A 223 3.80 9.68 13.47
N GLN A 224 4.35 10.78 13.99
CA GLN A 224 3.94 11.34 15.27
C GLN A 224 2.46 11.77 15.31
N ARG A 225 1.94 12.39 14.24
CA ARG A 225 0.52 12.80 14.20
C ARG A 225 -0.47 11.66 14.04
N VAL A 226 -0.11 10.60 13.30
CA VAL A 226 -0.94 9.39 13.18
C VAL A 226 -1.01 8.65 14.51
N ASP A 227 0.11 8.55 15.23
CA ASP A 227 0.14 7.89 16.55
C ASP A 227 -0.49 8.75 17.65
N GLN A 228 -0.45 10.08 17.55
CA GLN A 228 -1.14 11.00 18.45
C GLN A 228 -2.67 10.94 18.25
N GLN A 229 -3.16 10.83 17.01
CA GLN A 229 -4.59 10.59 16.76
C GLN A 229 -5.06 9.19 17.19
N ARG A 230 -4.16 8.22 17.35
CA ARG A 230 -4.46 6.88 17.86
C ARG A 230 -4.74 6.89 19.38
N HIS A 231 -4.27 7.90 20.11
CA HIS A 231 -4.41 8.00 21.57
C HIS A 231 -5.58 8.90 22.03
N GLU A 232 -6.20 9.69 21.15
CA GLU A 232 -7.18 10.72 21.53
C GLU A 232 -8.66 10.39 21.25
N LEU A 233 -9.03 9.23 20.67
CA LEU A 233 -10.41 8.96 20.26
C LEU A 233 -11.01 7.66 20.85
N PRO A 234 -11.70 7.72 22.01
CA PRO A 234 -12.54 6.63 22.49
C PRO A 234 -13.92 6.58 21.82
N ASN A 235 -14.29 7.57 20.99
CA ASN A 235 -15.63 7.66 20.41
C ASN A 235 -15.61 8.02 18.92
N HIS A 236 -16.36 7.24 18.13
CA HIS A 236 -16.45 7.20 16.67
C HIS A 236 -16.98 8.48 15.96
N ARG A 237 -16.45 9.67 16.26
CA ARG A 237 -16.65 10.86 15.41
C ARG A 237 -15.40 11.15 14.59
N LEU A 238 -15.48 10.82 13.31
CA LEU A 238 -14.50 11.19 12.29
C LEU A 238 -14.54 12.71 12.09
N LEU A 239 -13.49 13.42 12.48
CA LEU A 239 -13.27 14.79 12.00
C LEU A 239 -12.76 14.72 10.54
N PRO A 240 -13.25 15.59 9.64
CA PRO A 240 -12.82 15.62 8.25
C PRO A 240 -11.35 16.02 8.20
N LEU A 241 -10.50 15.15 7.66
CA LEU A 241 -9.12 15.48 7.35
C LEU A 241 -9.14 16.60 6.28
N THR A 242 -8.92 17.84 6.70
CA THR A 242 -8.74 18.97 5.79
C THR A 242 -7.61 18.67 4.83
N ARG A 243 -7.97 18.57 3.54
CA ARG A 243 -7.08 18.45 2.38
C ARG A 243 -5.98 19.51 2.46
N ARG A 244 -4.73 19.08 2.64
CA ARG A 244 -3.59 19.77 2.03
C ARG A 244 -2.93 18.79 1.07
N ARG A 245 -2.78 19.20 -0.20
CA ARG A 245 -1.87 18.53 -1.14
C ARG A 245 -0.48 18.62 -0.52
N PHE A 246 0.07 17.47 -0.15
CA PHE A 246 1.45 17.37 0.26
C PHE A 246 2.27 17.13 -1.01
N ASP A 247 2.92 18.17 -1.51
CA ASP A 247 4.02 18.03 -2.49
C ASP A 247 5.22 17.43 -1.76
N CYS A 248 5.17 16.12 -1.56
CA CYS A 248 6.32 15.29 -1.30
C CYS A 248 6.49 14.40 -2.54
N GLY A 249 7.72 14.26 -3.02
CA GLY A 249 8.06 13.43 -4.17
C GLY A 249 7.50 12.01 -4.13
N GLU A 250 7.53 11.35 -5.29
CA GLU A 250 6.76 10.18 -5.68
C GLU A 250 6.66 9.07 -4.64
N GLN A 251 7.76 8.86 -3.95
CA GLN A 251 7.95 7.73 -3.07
C GLN A 251 7.39 8.01 -1.64
N CYS A 252 7.11 9.27 -1.29
CA CYS A 252 6.47 9.68 -0.03
C CYS A 252 4.94 9.43 -0.04
N ASN A 253 4.30 9.50 -1.22
CA ASN A 253 2.88 9.23 -1.37
C ASN A 253 2.51 7.75 -1.23
N GLN A 254 3.46 6.83 -1.47
CA GLN A 254 3.20 5.39 -1.31
C GLN A 254 2.99 4.96 0.15
N PHE A 255 3.62 5.65 1.12
CA PHE A 255 3.42 5.36 2.54
C PHE A 255 1.98 5.69 2.99
N ILE A 256 1.35 6.70 2.39
CA ILE A 256 -0.05 7.08 2.63
C ILE A 256 -1.01 5.99 2.09
N ALA A 257 -0.69 5.39 0.94
CA ALA A 257 -1.51 4.33 0.35
C ALA A 257 -1.54 3.06 1.23
N ILE A 258 -0.42 2.70 1.85
CA ILE A 258 -0.31 1.53 2.75
C ILE A 258 -1.17 1.69 4.01
N GLU A 259 -1.20 2.89 4.60
CA GLU A 259 -2.00 3.16 5.80
C GLU A 259 -3.51 3.23 5.50
N GLN A 260 -3.89 3.63 4.26
CA GLN A 260 -5.28 3.60 3.81
C GLN A 260 -5.82 2.18 3.63
N THR A 261 -5.03 1.25 3.07
CA THR A 261 -5.45 -0.17 2.97
C THR A 261 -5.74 -0.80 4.33
N ARG A 262 -5.02 -0.38 5.38
CA ARG A 262 -5.24 -0.88 6.76
C ARG A 262 -6.56 -0.40 7.36
N ARG A 263 -6.95 0.86 7.11
CA ARG A 263 -8.24 1.43 7.60
C ARG A 263 -9.47 0.80 6.93
N THR A 264 -9.39 0.47 5.63
CA THR A 264 -10.46 -0.27 4.93
C THR A 264 -10.73 -1.65 5.53
N GLY A 265 -9.69 -2.36 5.98
CA GLY A 265 -9.82 -3.67 6.61
C GLY A 265 -10.51 -3.65 7.97
N ASP A 266 -10.31 -2.60 8.77
CA ASP A 266 -10.94 -2.48 10.09
C ASP A 266 -12.38 -1.95 10.02
N SER A 267 -12.72 -1.13 9.01
CA SER A 267 -14.10 -0.67 8.80
C SER A 267 -15.03 -1.78 8.28
N MET A 268 -14.51 -2.70 7.45
CA MET A 268 -15.27 -3.88 6.97
C MET A 268 -15.58 -4.87 8.10
N ARG A 269 -14.81 -4.85 9.21
CA ARG A 269 -15.16 -5.56 10.45
C ARG A 269 -16.25 -4.85 11.24
N GLY A 270 -16.26 -3.52 11.28
CA GLY A 270 -17.33 -2.73 11.92
C GLY A 270 -18.69 -2.88 11.24
N ALA A 271 -18.72 -3.03 9.91
CA ALA A 271 -19.96 -3.24 9.15
C ALA A 271 -20.63 -4.60 9.40
N ARG A 272 -19.91 -5.60 9.96
CA ARG A 272 -20.52 -6.88 10.40
C ARG A 272 -21.34 -6.76 11.68
N HIS A 273 -21.18 -5.68 12.45
CA HIS A 273 -21.88 -5.44 13.71
C HIS A 273 -23.04 -4.44 13.59
N GLY A 274 -23.36 -3.98 12.37
CA GLY A 274 -24.37 -2.96 12.11
C GLY A 274 -25.43 -3.36 11.09
N VAL A 275 -25.80 -4.65 11.03
CA VAL A 275 -26.99 -5.10 10.32
C VAL A 275 -28.05 -5.44 11.38
N PRO A 276 -29.20 -4.75 11.43
CA PRO A 276 -30.34 -5.22 12.21
C PRO A 276 -30.87 -6.55 11.70
#